data_AF-A0A6G1F7R2-F1
#
_entry.id   AF-A0A6G1F7R2-F1
#
_cell.length_a   1.000
_cell.length_b   1.000
_cell.length_c   1.000
_cell.angle_alpha   90.00
_cell.angle_beta   90.00
_cell.angle_gamma   90.00
#
_symmetry.space_group_name_H-M   'P 1'
#
loop_
_entity.id
_entity.type
_entity.pdbx_description
1 polymer ?
#
loop_
_entity_poly.entity_id
_entity_poly.type
_entity_poly.pdbx_seq_one_letter_code
_entity_poly.pdbx_strand_id
1 'polypeptide(L)'
;MGRGTLNKFGAAVHQNYLCMKMPGPAGVITVCGDQDAERRIDYGHSPHSDAKMIHAVGNHEANEAKAPAGVRPARAEAEGGTHAVAVDPAHLEPVFQIGDSLSLEAEAVIIKVLQDNMDMFAWSPAY
;
A
#
# COMPACT_ATOMS: atom_id res chain seq x y z
N MET A 1 1.32 -8.24 0.41
CA MET A 1 -0.10 -8.41 0.82
C MET A 1 -0.80 -7.06 0.74
N GLY A 2 -1.94 -6.98 0.05
CA GLY A 2 -2.67 -5.73 -0.12
C GLY A 2 -3.77 -5.53 0.94
N ARG A 3 -4.39 -4.34 0.98
CA ARG A 3 -5.54 -4.09 1.89
C ARG A 3 -6.70 -5.06 1.65
N GLY A 4 -7.03 -5.41 0.40
CA GLY A 4 -8.12 -6.34 0.09
C GLY A 4 -7.96 -7.71 0.76
N THR A 5 -6.75 -8.27 0.71
CA THR A 5 -6.44 -9.54 1.41
C THR A 5 -6.55 -9.41 2.93
N LEU A 6 -6.05 -8.31 3.51
CA LEU A 6 -6.14 -8.09 4.95
C LEU A 6 -7.58 -7.93 5.42
N ASN A 7 -8.40 -7.19 4.68
CA ASN A 7 -9.82 -6.98 4.99
C ASN A 7 -10.60 -8.30 4.98
N LYS A 8 -10.35 -9.18 4.01
CA LYS A 8 -11.02 -10.48 3.91
C LYS A 8 -10.77 -11.39 5.12
N PHE A 9 -9.59 -11.27 5.74
CA PHE A 9 -9.24 -12.02 6.94
C PHE A 9 -9.48 -11.23 8.24
N GLY A 10 -10.00 -10.00 8.18
CA GLY A 10 -10.08 -9.12 9.36
C GLY A 10 -8.72 -8.89 10.02
N ALA A 11 -7.64 -8.92 9.22
CA ALA A 11 -6.29 -8.89 9.71
C ALA A 11 -5.77 -7.45 9.88
N ALA A 12 -5.17 -7.16 11.03
CA ALA A 12 -4.52 -5.90 11.34
C ALA A 12 -3.01 -6.10 11.44
N VAL A 13 -2.24 -5.29 10.70
CA VAL A 13 -0.77 -5.36 10.68
C VAL A 13 -0.19 -4.14 11.39
N HIS A 14 0.76 -4.37 12.29
CA HIS A 14 1.56 -3.37 12.95
C HIS A 14 3.01 -3.46 12.46
N GLN A 15 3.38 -2.57 11.54
CA GLN A 15 4.67 -2.61 10.84
C GLN A 15 5.87 -2.49 11.79
N ASN A 16 5.84 -1.58 12.77
CA ASN A 16 6.97 -1.37 13.68
C ASN A 16 7.28 -2.58 14.58
N TYR A 17 6.31 -3.48 14.76
CA TYR A 17 6.49 -4.68 15.58
C TYR A 17 6.49 -5.95 14.73
N LEU A 18 6.47 -5.81 13.40
CA LEU A 18 6.35 -6.92 12.43
C LEU A 18 5.27 -7.92 12.85
N CYS A 19 4.16 -7.40 13.36
CA CYS A 19 3.13 -8.20 14.02
C CYS A 19 1.83 -8.08 13.25
N MET A 20 1.15 -9.19 13.03
CA MET A 20 -0.19 -9.25 12.44
C MET A 20 -1.13 -9.97 13.40
N LYS A 21 -2.36 -9.45 13.54
CA LYS A 21 -3.43 -10.08 14.30
C LYS A 21 -4.62 -10.35 13.39
N MET A 22 -5.26 -11.51 13.55
CA MET A 22 -6.48 -11.87 12.82
C MET A 22 -7.40 -12.75 13.68
N PRO A 23 -8.72 -12.68 13.50
CA PRO A 23 -9.66 -13.59 14.15
C PRO A 23 -9.44 -15.04 13.69
N GLY A 24 -9.57 -15.98 14.61
CA GLY A 24 -9.52 -17.42 14.38
C GLY A 24 -10.57 -18.16 15.22
N PRO A 25 -10.76 -19.48 14.98
CA PRO A 25 -11.86 -20.26 15.59
C PRO A 25 -11.76 -20.40 17.11
N ALA A 26 -10.58 -20.18 17.70
CA ALA A 26 -10.34 -20.24 19.14
C ALA A 26 -9.92 -18.88 19.75
N GLY A 27 -10.10 -17.78 19.02
CA GLY A 27 -9.68 -16.44 19.44
C GLY A 27 -8.73 -15.78 18.43
N VAL A 28 -7.96 -14.77 18.89
CA VAL A 28 -7.08 -13.99 18.02
C VAL A 28 -5.79 -14.75 17.73
N ILE A 29 -5.52 -15.00 16.45
CA ILE A 29 -4.25 -15.51 15.96
C ILE A 29 -3.30 -14.32 15.82
N THR A 30 -2.10 -14.43 16.41
CA THR A 30 -1.04 -13.42 16.31
C THR A 30 0.16 -14.02 15.61
N VAL A 31 0.64 -13.36 14.55
CA VAL A 31 1.84 -13.74 13.79
C VAL A 31 2.85 -12.62 13.97
N CYS A 32 4.02 -12.93 14.54
CA CYS A 32 5.11 -11.96 14.73
C CYS A 32 6.32 -12.39 13.90
N GLY A 33 6.93 -11.45 13.18
CA GLY A 33 8.26 -11.61 12.61
C GLY A 33 9.35 -11.47 13.68
N ASP A 34 10.55 -11.94 13.35
CA ASP A 34 11.73 -11.77 14.19
C ASP A 34 12.26 -10.33 14.07
N GLN A 35 11.97 -9.52 15.09
CA GLN A 35 12.41 -8.13 15.14
C GLN A 35 13.94 -7.99 15.26
N ASP A 36 14.64 -8.97 15.83
CA ASP A 36 16.10 -8.92 15.96
C ASP A 36 16.77 -9.23 14.63
N ALA A 37 16.27 -10.23 13.91
CA ALA A 37 16.73 -10.52 12.56
C ALA A 37 16.48 -9.33 11.62
N GLU A 38 15.30 -8.72 11.67
CA GLU A 38 14.98 -7.56 10.82
C GLU A 38 15.84 -6.34 11.16
N ARG A 39 16.01 -6.03 12.46
CA ARG A 39 16.91 -4.96 12.90
C ARG A 39 18.33 -5.18 12.42
N ARG A 40 18.83 -6.41 12.46
CA ARG A 40 20.18 -6.73 11.96
C ARG A 40 20.30 -6.51 10.46
N ILE A 41 19.25 -6.77 9.68
CA ILE A 41 19.25 -6.54 8.24
C ILE A 41 19.18 -5.03 7.95
N ASP A 42 18.29 -4.31 8.63
CA ASP A 42 18.09 -2.86 8.48
C ASP A 42 19.33 -2.05 8.90
N TYR A 43 19.90 -2.36 10.07
CA TYR A 43 21.11 -1.71 10.58
C TYR A 43 22.42 -2.27 9.98
N GLY A 44 22.42 -3.51 9.48
CA GLY A 44 23.62 -4.19 8.97
C GLY A 44 23.91 -3.93 7.49
N HIS A 45 22.93 -3.48 6.70
CA HIS A 45 23.08 -3.22 5.27
C HIS A 45 23.03 -1.74 4.87
N SER A 46 22.98 -0.80 5.82
CA SER A 46 23.07 0.62 5.48
C SER A 46 24.54 1.02 5.22
N PRO A 47 24.91 1.46 3.99
CA PRO A 47 26.19 2.13 3.74
C PRO A 47 26.24 3.54 4.37
N HIS A 48 25.17 3.97 5.04
CA HIS A 48 25.11 5.16 5.88
C HIS A 48 25.02 4.75 7.34
N SER A 49 26.15 4.31 7.89
CA SER A 49 26.36 4.09 9.33
C SER A 49 26.43 5.41 10.13
N ASP A 50 25.56 6.38 9.82
CA ASP A 50 25.46 7.68 10.51
C ASP A 50 24.02 8.22 10.60
N ALA A 51 23.01 7.40 10.29
CA ALA A 51 21.63 7.74 10.61
C ALA A 51 21.39 7.53 12.11
N LYS A 52 21.74 8.58 12.86
CA LYS A 52 21.52 8.81 14.30
C LYS A 52 20.32 8.05 14.87
N MET A 53 20.56 7.39 15.99
CA MET A 53 19.61 7.18 17.08
C MET A 53 18.69 8.40 17.25
N ILE A 54 17.45 8.33 16.74
CA ILE A 54 16.46 9.42 16.83
C ILE A 54 15.94 9.61 18.27
N HIS A 55 16.39 8.79 19.24
CA HIS A 55 15.97 8.88 20.65
C HIS A 55 17.07 9.19 21.66
N ALA A 56 18.23 9.71 21.24
CA ALA A 56 19.20 10.25 22.18
C ALA A 56 18.93 11.75 22.43
N VAL A 57 18.11 12.06 23.44
CA VAL A 57 18.00 13.43 23.96
C VAL A 57 19.29 13.74 24.74
N GLY A 58 20.24 14.37 24.07
CA GLY A 58 21.40 15.00 24.68
C GLY A 58 21.69 16.29 23.92
N ASN A 59 21.60 17.43 24.60
CA ASN A 59 21.90 18.75 24.05
C ASN A 59 23.31 18.73 23.42
N HIS A 60 23.39 18.83 22.09
CA HIS A 60 24.58 19.34 21.43
C HIS A 60 24.21 20.08 20.15
N GLU A 61 24.85 21.23 20.01
CA GLU A 61 24.47 22.35 19.14
C GLU A 61 24.50 22.00 17.65
N ALA A 62 23.61 22.67 16.92
CA ALA A 62 23.39 22.51 15.49
C ALA A 62 24.63 22.89 14.67
N ASN A 63 25.05 22.00 13.79
CA ASN A 63 25.87 22.36 12.63
C ASN A 63 25.10 21.96 11.38
N GLU A 64 24.65 22.97 10.63
CA GLU A 64 23.94 22.82 9.36
C GLU A 64 24.90 22.33 8.27
N ALA A 65 24.81 21.05 7.92
CA ALA A 65 25.38 20.53 6.67
C ALA A 65 24.24 20.32 5.65
N LYS A 66 24.20 21.22 4.66
CA LYS A 66 23.26 21.26 3.55
C LYS A 66 23.38 20.01 2.67
N ALA A 67 22.37 19.15 2.70
CA ALA A 67 22.25 18.01 1.78
C ALA A 67 21.95 18.47 0.33
N PRO A 68 22.53 17.84 -0.71
CA PRO A 68 22.24 18.19 -2.09
C PRO A 68 20.80 17.80 -2.47
N ALA A 69 20.16 18.69 -3.22
CA ALA A 69 18.76 18.62 -3.58
C ALA A 69 18.43 17.39 -4.46
N GLY A 70 17.47 16.61 -3.96
CA GLY A 70 16.51 15.75 -4.65
C GLY A 70 16.76 15.38 -6.11
N VAL A 71 17.10 14.11 -6.33
CA VAL A 71 16.63 13.38 -7.50
C VAL A 71 15.54 12.43 -7.01
N ARG A 72 14.29 12.89 -7.10
CA ARG A 72 13.13 11.98 -7.01
C ARG A 72 13.14 11.13 -8.29
N PRO A 73 13.01 9.80 -8.21
CA PRO A 73 12.75 9.01 -9.40
C PRO A 73 11.47 9.53 -10.06
N ALA A 74 11.52 9.73 -11.38
CA ALA A 74 10.39 10.21 -12.15
C ALA A 74 9.19 9.28 -11.92
N ARG A 75 8.02 9.86 -11.62
CA ARG A 75 6.75 9.12 -11.61
C ARG A 75 6.57 8.51 -13.00
N ALA A 76 6.28 7.22 -13.07
CA ALA A 76 5.94 6.58 -14.33
C ALA A 76 4.78 7.36 -14.96
N GLU A 77 5.01 7.89 -16.16
CA GLU A 77 3.96 8.54 -16.93
C GLU A 77 3.05 7.46 -17.52
N ALA A 78 1.74 7.72 -17.55
CA ALA A 78 0.78 6.79 -18.13
C ALA A 78 1.04 6.69 -19.64
N GLU A 79 1.36 5.49 -20.10
CA GLU A 79 1.56 5.19 -21.53
C GLU A 79 0.18 5.02 -22.20
N GLY A 80 -0.53 6.13 -22.41
CA GLY A 80 -1.80 6.16 -23.15
C GLY A 80 -2.92 6.96 -22.50
N GLY A 81 -3.98 7.21 -23.27
CA GLY A 81 -5.23 7.80 -22.80
C GLY A 81 -6.05 6.84 -21.94
N THR A 82 -7.00 7.38 -21.18
CA THR A 82 -7.95 6.60 -20.38
C THR A 82 -9.35 7.16 -20.55
N HIS A 83 -10.35 6.29 -20.59
CA HIS A 83 -11.76 6.67 -20.58
C HIS A 83 -12.47 6.15 -19.33
N ALA A 84 -13.57 6.82 -19.01
CA ALA A 84 -14.41 6.59 -17.84
C ALA A 84 -15.48 5.53 -18.15
N VAL A 85 -15.53 4.45 -17.38
CA VAL A 85 -16.54 3.38 -17.49
C VAL A 85 -17.33 3.26 -16.19
N ALA A 86 -18.66 3.40 -16.27
CA ALA A 86 -19.56 3.06 -15.18
C ALA A 86 -19.70 1.54 -15.09
N VAL A 87 -19.37 0.98 -13.93
CA VAL A 87 -19.40 -0.48 -13.71
C VAL A 87 -20.77 -0.96 -13.25
N ASP A 88 -21.54 -0.13 -12.54
CA ASP A 88 -22.92 -0.41 -12.14
C ASP A 88 -23.91 0.37 -13.03
N PRO A 89 -24.83 -0.30 -13.75
CA PRO A 89 -25.90 0.38 -14.49
C PRO A 89 -26.89 1.12 -13.58
N ALA A 90 -26.99 0.77 -12.29
CA ALA A 90 -27.86 1.44 -11.32
C ALA A 90 -27.19 2.67 -10.67
N HIS A 91 -25.85 2.73 -10.66
CA HIS A 91 -25.09 3.83 -10.07
C HIS A 91 -24.01 4.30 -11.05
N LEU A 92 -24.30 5.44 -11.70
CA LEU A 92 -23.37 6.09 -12.63
C LEU A 92 -22.06 6.56 -11.97
N GLU A 93 -22.05 6.67 -10.64
CA GLU A 93 -20.85 6.78 -9.82
C GLU A 93 -20.86 5.59 -8.84
N PRO A 94 -19.88 4.69 -8.93
CA PRO A 94 -18.49 5.04 -9.23
C PRO A 94 -18.00 4.65 -10.64
N VAL A 95 -17.11 5.50 -11.17
CA VAL A 95 -16.52 5.39 -12.51
C VAL A 95 -15.09 4.87 -12.44
N PHE A 96 -14.75 3.89 -13.28
CA PHE A 96 -13.40 3.36 -13.43
C PHE A 96 -12.70 3.98 -14.63
N GLN A 97 -11.41 4.27 -14.48
CA GLN A 97 -10.58 4.68 -15.62
C GLN A 97 -9.91 3.47 -16.24
N ILE A 98 -10.28 3.18 -17.49
CA ILE A 98 -9.76 2.08 -18.28
C ILE A 98 -8.90 2.67 -19.39
N GLY A 99 -7.75 2.03 -19.68
CA GLY A 99 -6.84 2.49 -20.73
C GLY A 99 -7.47 2.38 -22.11
N ASP A 100 -7.27 3.41 -22.95
CA ASP A 100 -7.83 3.47 -24.31
C ASP A 100 -7.15 2.50 -25.28
N SER A 101 -5.99 1.96 -24.91
CA SER A 101 -5.22 1.00 -25.71
C SER A 101 -5.67 -0.46 -25.55
N LEU A 102 -6.75 -0.72 -24.81
CA LEU A 102 -7.28 -2.06 -24.59
C LEU A 102 -8.13 -2.54 -25.76
N SER A 103 -8.11 -3.85 -26.02
CA SER A 103 -9.06 -4.46 -26.95
C SER A 103 -10.45 -4.52 -26.32
N LEU A 104 -11.51 -4.47 -27.15
CA LEU A 104 -12.90 -4.56 -26.70
C LEU A 104 -13.17 -5.83 -25.88
N GLU A 105 -12.52 -6.94 -26.22
CA GLU A 105 -12.64 -8.20 -25.47
C GLU A 105 -12.01 -8.07 -24.08
N ALA A 106 -10.80 -7.51 -23.98
CA ALA A 106 -10.13 -7.30 -22.71
C ALA A 106 -10.91 -6.33 -21.82
N GLU A 107 -11.44 -5.25 -22.41
CA GLU A 107 -12.29 -4.29 -21.71
C GLU A 107 -13.54 -4.96 -21.12
N ALA A 108 -14.25 -5.76 -21.91
CA ALA A 108 -15.44 -6.48 -21.43
C ALA A 108 -15.12 -7.46 -20.29
N VAL A 109 -13.99 -8.15 -20.37
CA VAL A 109 -13.53 -9.06 -19.30
C VAL A 109 -13.20 -8.27 -18.02
N ILE A 110 -12.53 -7.14 -18.14
CA ILE A 110 -12.20 -6.27 -17.00
C ILE A 110 -13.49 -5.77 -16.34
N ILE A 111 -14.43 -5.25 -17.12
CA ILE A 111 -15.72 -4.75 -16.60
C ILE A 111 -16.45 -5.86 -15.84
N LYS A 112 -16.51 -7.07 -16.41
CA LYS A 112 -17.14 -8.22 -15.76
C LYS A 112 -16.49 -8.58 -14.43
N VAL A 113 -15.15 -8.63 -14.37
CA VAL A 113 -14.42 -8.91 -13.13
C VAL A 113 -14.68 -7.82 -12.08
N LEU A 114 -14.75 -6.55 -12.48
CA LEU A 114 -15.07 -5.46 -11.57
C LEU A 114 -16.50 -5.59 -11.01
N GLN A 115 -17.48 -5.95 -11.85
CA GLN A 115 -18.86 -6.22 -11.44
C GLN A 115 -18.96 -7.40 -10.46
N ASP A 116 -18.29 -8.51 -10.78
CA ASP A 116 -18.32 -9.74 -9.99
C ASP A 116 -17.64 -9.58 -8.62
N ASN A 117 -16.77 -8.57 -8.45
CA ASN A 117 -15.98 -8.34 -7.23
C ASN A 117 -16.18 -6.94 -6.63
N MET A 118 -17.36 -6.35 -6.83
CA MET A 118 -17.67 -5.01 -6.29
C MET A 118 -17.51 -4.91 -4.77
N ASP A 119 -17.70 -6.00 -4.03
CA ASP A 119 -17.52 -6.08 -2.58
C ASP A 119 -16.04 -5.99 -2.14
N MET A 120 -15.11 -6.46 -2.98
CA MET A 120 -13.67 -6.40 -2.72
C MET A 120 -13.10 -5.01 -2.98
N PHE A 121 -13.61 -4.32 -3.99
CA PHE A 121 -13.22 -2.94 -4.30
C PHE A 121 -13.98 -2.00 -3.37
N ALA A 122 -13.35 -1.72 -2.23
CA ALA A 122 -13.89 -1.04 -1.06
C ALA A 122 -14.46 0.36 -1.32
N TRP A 123 -15.67 0.42 -1.89
CA TRP A 123 -16.49 1.62 -1.99
C TRP A 123 -17.81 1.34 -1.28
N SER A 124 -17.82 1.53 0.04
CA SER A 124 -19.09 1.83 0.70
C SER A 124 -19.50 3.25 0.25
N PRO A 125 -20.76 3.49 -0.14
CA PRO A 125 -21.25 4.86 -0.21
C PRO A 125 -20.99 5.50 1.15
N ALA A 126 -20.36 6.67 1.16
CA ALA A 126 -20.24 7.48 2.35
C ALA A 126 -21.67 7.84 2.78
N TYR A 127 -22.23 7.11 3.74
CA TYR A 127 -23.43 7.49 4.47
C TYR A 127 -23.07 8.46 5.59
#